data_AF-A0A1F5YR22-F1
#
_entry.id   AF-A0A1F5YR22-F1
#
_cell.length_a   1.000
_cell.length_b   1.000
_cell.length_c   1.000
_cell.angle_alpha   90.00
_cell.angle_beta   90.00
_cell.angle_gamma   90.00
#
_symmetry.space_group_name_H-M   'P 1'
#
loop_
_entity.id
_entity.type
_entity.pdbx_description
1 polymer ?
#
loop_
_entity_poly.entity_id
_entity_poly.type
_entity_poly.pdbx_seq_one_letter_code
_entity_poly.pdbx_strand_id
1 'polypeptide(L)'
;MISISDAVYEIVKQSPYLTEALSEQIINLSALARKIHLQVEEKVKKDINDGAIIAALKRIGHKLNKKYKKINILSNLGDITVRSNISEYTYLNTETLLKKVQELFLNIGSKKEIFLNLSQGVSESTIIASGNMEKEIAQIFKNETLTAKLENLSSISIKLPEETVDNPGAYYSILKLFALEGINMVEMVSTYTEVSLIFRAADIDRAFSVLTKATME
;
A
#
# COMPACT_ATOMS: atom_id res chain seq x y z
N MET A 1 -23.75 10.51 25.37
CA MET A 1 -22.68 9.87 26.17
C MET A 1 -22.55 8.45 25.65
N ILE A 2 -21.39 8.06 25.15
CA ILE A 2 -21.19 6.70 24.59
C ILE A 2 -20.75 5.74 25.69
N SER A 3 -20.95 4.43 25.48
CA SER A 3 -20.48 3.44 26.44
C SER A 3 -18.95 3.30 26.37
N ILE A 4 -18.33 2.76 27.44
CA ILE A 4 -16.90 2.41 27.44
C ILE A 4 -16.59 1.44 26.29
N SER A 5 -17.51 0.51 25.99
CA SER A 5 -17.33 -0.44 24.89
C SER A 5 -17.27 0.25 23.53
N ASP A 6 -18.12 1.26 23.32
CA ASP A 6 -18.17 1.99 22.05
C ASP A 6 -16.97 2.91 21.91
N ALA A 7 -16.59 3.61 22.99
CA ALA A 7 -15.39 4.45 23.03
C ALA A 7 -14.12 3.63 22.72
N VAL A 8 -13.94 2.48 23.37
CA VAL A 8 -12.82 1.57 23.11
C VAL A 8 -12.86 1.04 21.68
N TYR A 9 -14.05 0.69 21.17
CA TYR A 9 -14.19 0.20 19.80
C TYR A 9 -13.81 1.26 18.77
N GLU A 10 -14.25 2.52 18.95
CA GLU A 10 -13.87 3.63 18.07
C GLU A 10 -12.35 3.84 18.05
N ILE A 11 -11.71 3.86 19.22
CA ILE A 11 -10.26 4.04 19.34
C ILE A 11 -9.51 2.90 18.64
N VAL A 12 -9.89 1.66 18.90
CA VAL A 12 -9.23 0.49 18.28
C VAL A 12 -9.45 0.49 16.77
N LYS A 13 -10.68 0.73 16.31
CA LYS A 13 -11.04 0.70 14.88
C LYS A 13 -10.27 1.75 14.05
N GLN A 14 -9.87 2.86 14.65
CA GLN A 14 -9.02 3.87 13.99
C GLN A 14 -7.59 3.38 13.72
N SER A 15 -7.19 2.28 14.35
CA SER A 15 -5.87 1.68 14.20
C SER A 15 -5.97 0.27 13.61
N PRO A 16 -5.69 0.10 12.30
CA PRO A 16 -5.73 -1.22 11.65
C PRO A 16 -4.85 -2.26 12.35
N TYR A 17 -3.63 -1.90 12.75
CA TYR A 17 -2.70 -2.82 13.43
C TYR A 17 -3.19 -3.23 14.83
N LEU A 18 -3.80 -2.31 15.60
CA LEU A 18 -4.38 -2.67 16.91
C LEU A 18 -5.59 -3.58 16.72
N THR A 19 -6.42 -3.28 15.73
CA THR A 19 -7.60 -4.07 15.43
C THR A 19 -7.21 -5.51 15.04
N GLU A 20 -6.17 -5.65 14.20
CA GLU A 20 -5.57 -6.92 13.79
C GLU A 20 -4.97 -7.68 14.99
N ALA A 21 -4.04 -7.08 15.73
CA ALA A 21 -3.39 -7.71 16.89
C ALA A 21 -4.39 -8.10 18.00
N LEU A 22 -5.45 -7.32 18.17
CA LEU A 22 -6.54 -7.64 19.09
C LEU A 22 -7.41 -8.80 18.58
N SER A 23 -7.62 -8.90 17.26
CA SER A 23 -8.33 -10.01 16.64
C SER A 23 -7.55 -11.33 16.73
N GLU A 24 -6.23 -11.28 16.58
CA GLU A 24 -5.31 -12.41 16.71
C GLU A 24 -5.01 -12.80 18.16
N GLN A 25 -5.45 -11.97 19.14
CA GLN A 25 -5.24 -12.19 20.57
C GLN A 25 -3.75 -12.19 20.99
N ILE A 26 -2.90 -11.48 20.25
CA ILE A 26 -1.45 -11.39 20.52
C ILE A 26 -1.07 -10.14 21.36
N ILE A 27 -2.04 -9.28 21.67
CA ILE A 27 -1.81 -8.01 22.37
C ILE A 27 -1.95 -8.13 23.90
N ASN A 28 -1.07 -7.45 24.64
CA ASN A 28 -1.23 -7.28 26.08
C ASN A 28 -2.36 -6.27 26.38
N LEU A 29 -3.54 -6.79 26.74
CA LEU A 29 -4.73 -5.99 27.01
C LEU A 29 -4.53 -4.97 28.15
N SER A 30 -3.75 -5.32 29.17
CA SER A 30 -3.51 -4.42 30.31
C SER A 30 -2.64 -3.23 29.91
N ALA A 31 -1.61 -3.48 29.09
CA ALA A 31 -0.78 -2.42 28.55
C ALA A 31 -1.56 -1.51 27.59
N LEU A 32 -2.40 -2.10 26.71
CA LEU A 32 -3.25 -1.33 25.82
C LEU A 32 -4.27 -0.48 26.59
N ALA A 33 -4.89 -1.03 27.64
CA ALA A 33 -5.85 -0.30 28.46
C ALA A 33 -5.26 0.98 29.06
N ARG A 34 -4.08 0.88 29.70
CA ARG A 34 -3.35 2.05 30.21
C ARG A 34 -3.03 3.06 29.12
N LYS A 35 -2.64 2.60 27.93
CA LYS A 35 -2.30 3.47 26.80
C LYS A 35 -3.50 4.30 26.30
N ILE A 36 -4.70 3.71 26.28
CA ILE A 36 -5.90 4.38 25.75
C ILE A 36 -6.78 5.01 26.83
N HIS A 37 -6.42 4.87 28.10
CA HIS A 37 -7.24 5.26 29.25
C HIS A 37 -7.80 6.69 29.13
N LEU A 38 -6.93 7.68 29.00
CA LEU A 38 -7.31 9.09 28.92
C LEU A 38 -8.24 9.37 27.73
N GLN A 39 -7.98 8.76 26.56
CA GLN A 39 -8.83 8.92 25.38
C GLN A 39 -10.24 8.34 25.60
N VAL A 40 -10.34 7.24 26.35
CA VAL A 40 -11.63 6.64 26.69
C VAL A 40 -12.36 7.54 27.68
N GLU A 41 -11.69 8.01 28.74
CA GLU A 41 -12.27 8.93 29.75
C GLU A 41 -12.82 10.21 29.12
N GLU A 42 -12.05 10.85 28.23
CA GLU A 42 -12.48 12.05 27.50
C GLU A 42 -13.76 11.80 26.69
N LYS A 43 -13.84 10.64 26.01
CA LYS A 43 -15.01 10.25 25.21
C LYS A 43 -16.24 9.93 26.08
N VAL A 44 -16.06 9.26 27.21
CA VAL A 44 -17.16 8.87 28.10
C VAL A 44 -17.56 9.97 29.09
N LYS A 45 -16.71 11.00 29.27
CA LYS A 45 -16.87 12.13 30.19
C LYS A 45 -17.09 11.70 31.65
N LYS A 46 -16.36 10.67 32.07
CA LYS A 46 -16.38 10.16 33.45
C LYS A 46 -15.09 9.41 33.74
N ASP A 47 -14.74 9.37 35.02
CA ASP A 47 -13.62 8.57 35.50
C ASP A 47 -13.92 7.07 35.31
N ILE A 48 -12.92 6.32 34.87
CA ILE A 48 -13.03 4.88 34.63
C ILE A 48 -11.86 4.13 35.24
N ASN A 49 -12.03 2.81 35.36
CA ASN A 49 -10.95 1.90 35.74
C ASN A 49 -10.45 1.16 34.49
N ASP A 50 -9.13 0.94 34.41
CA ASP A 50 -8.48 0.07 33.42
C ASP A 50 -9.18 -1.29 33.28
N GLY A 51 -9.67 -1.87 34.37
CA GLY A 51 -10.40 -3.14 34.34
C GLY A 51 -11.62 -3.13 33.40
N ALA A 52 -12.34 -2.00 33.32
CA ALA A 52 -13.48 -1.84 32.43
C ALA A 52 -13.04 -1.79 30.95
N ILE A 53 -11.89 -1.16 30.69
CA ILE A 53 -11.28 -1.07 29.36
C ILE A 53 -10.79 -2.46 28.92
N ILE A 54 -10.09 -3.20 29.79
CA ILE A 54 -9.62 -4.57 29.52
C ILE A 54 -10.79 -5.48 29.16
N ALA A 55 -11.89 -5.42 29.92
CA ALA A 55 -13.10 -6.19 29.64
C ALA A 55 -13.72 -5.83 28.29
N ALA A 56 -13.75 -4.55 27.93
CA ALA A 56 -14.20 -4.08 26.62
C ALA A 56 -13.30 -4.60 25.50
N LEU A 57 -11.97 -4.45 25.63
CA LEU A 57 -10.98 -4.93 24.66
C LEU A 57 -11.11 -6.44 24.41
N LYS A 58 -11.21 -7.25 25.47
CA LYS A 58 -11.37 -8.71 25.35
C LYS A 58 -12.62 -9.09 24.55
N ARG A 59 -13.75 -8.43 24.83
CA ARG A 59 -15.01 -8.64 24.10
C ARG A 59 -14.92 -8.20 22.64
N ILE A 60 -14.27 -7.06 22.38
CA ILE A 60 -14.07 -6.55 21.03
C ILE A 60 -13.17 -7.49 20.23
N GLY A 61 -12.06 -7.98 20.80
CA GLY A 61 -11.16 -8.93 20.12
C GLY A 61 -11.87 -10.20 19.65
N HIS A 62 -12.71 -10.81 20.51
CA HIS A 62 -13.51 -11.97 20.10
C HIS A 62 -14.50 -11.68 18.97
N LYS A 63 -15.09 -10.47 18.94
CA LYS A 63 -15.99 -10.05 17.85
C LYS A 63 -15.22 -9.78 16.55
N LEU A 64 -14.08 -9.11 16.64
CA LEU A 64 -13.23 -8.76 15.50
C LEU A 64 -12.63 -10.00 14.83
N ASN A 65 -12.19 -11.00 15.60
CA ASN A 65 -11.69 -12.27 15.07
C ASN A 65 -12.69 -12.92 14.10
N LYS A 66 -13.99 -12.87 14.42
CA LYS A 66 -15.05 -13.40 13.55
C LYS A 66 -15.29 -12.57 12.27
N LYS A 67 -14.98 -11.27 12.29
CA LYS A 67 -15.22 -10.32 11.19
C LYS A 67 -14.01 -10.18 10.25
N TYR A 68 -12.79 -10.19 10.79
CA TYR A 68 -11.55 -10.12 10.01
C TYR A 68 -11.40 -11.30 9.04
N LYS A 69 -11.85 -12.48 9.44
CA LYS A 69 -11.95 -13.65 8.54
C LYS A 69 -12.85 -13.44 7.30
N LYS A 70 -13.65 -12.37 7.23
CA LYS A 70 -14.59 -12.10 6.12
C LYS A 70 -14.18 -10.94 5.20
N ILE A 71 -13.19 -10.13 5.56
CA ILE A 71 -12.75 -8.97 4.77
C ILE A 71 -11.25 -9.12 4.51
N ASN A 72 -10.88 -10.19 3.82
CA ASN A 72 -9.51 -10.35 3.34
C ASN A 72 -9.50 -9.91 1.87
N ILE A 73 -9.08 -8.68 1.58
CA ILE A 73 -8.93 -8.22 0.18
C ILE A 73 -8.02 -9.17 -0.59
N LEU A 74 -7.10 -9.84 0.12
CA LEU A 74 -6.19 -10.84 -0.43
C LEU A 74 -6.91 -12.05 -1.03
N SER A 75 -8.08 -12.46 -0.51
CA SER A 75 -8.84 -13.58 -1.08
C SER A 75 -9.56 -13.23 -2.37
N ASN A 76 -9.68 -11.92 -2.69
CA ASN A 76 -10.41 -11.40 -3.84
C ASN A 76 -9.50 -10.63 -4.80
N LEU A 77 -8.18 -10.83 -4.73
CA LEU A 77 -7.27 -10.26 -5.72
C LEU A 77 -7.59 -10.89 -7.08
N GLY A 78 -7.69 -10.04 -8.11
CA GLY A 78 -7.89 -10.49 -9.47
C GLY A 78 -6.58 -10.97 -10.10
N ASP A 79 -6.49 -10.83 -11.41
CA ASP A 79 -5.30 -11.24 -12.17
C ASP A 79 -4.03 -10.53 -11.66
N ILE A 80 -2.96 -11.33 -11.50
CA ILE A 80 -1.63 -10.86 -11.13
C ILE A 80 -0.75 -10.96 -12.38
N THR A 81 -0.11 -9.85 -12.76
CA THR A 81 0.83 -9.79 -13.88
C THR A 81 2.21 -9.41 -13.36
N VAL A 82 3.22 -10.20 -13.71
CA VAL A 82 4.63 -9.88 -13.42
C VAL A 82 5.30 -9.32 -14.67
N ARG A 83 6.02 -8.21 -14.53
CA ARG A 83 6.85 -7.66 -15.60
C ARG A 83 8.27 -7.49 -15.10
N SER A 84 9.22 -7.90 -15.94
CA SER A 84 10.65 -7.74 -15.69
C SER A 84 11.22 -6.67 -16.61
N ASN A 85 12.47 -6.28 -16.37
CA ASN A 85 13.20 -5.31 -17.19
C ASN A 85 12.49 -3.95 -17.23
N ILE A 86 12.22 -3.41 -16.04
CA ILE A 86 11.68 -2.07 -15.84
C ILE A 86 12.81 -1.15 -15.37
N SER A 87 12.72 0.12 -15.75
CA SER A 87 13.57 1.18 -15.21
C SER A 87 12.72 2.38 -14.81
N GLU A 88 13.19 3.08 -13.79
CA GLU A 88 12.60 4.29 -13.24
C GLU A 88 13.55 5.46 -13.49
N TYR A 89 13.00 6.58 -13.96
CA TYR A 89 13.72 7.80 -14.28
C TYR A 89 13.03 8.96 -13.55
N THR A 90 13.73 9.59 -12.62
CA THR A 90 13.23 10.77 -11.91
C THR A 90 13.89 12.01 -12.50
N TYR A 91 13.08 12.97 -12.92
CA TYR A 91 13.51 14.25 -13.46
C TYR A 91 13.01 15.39 -12.59
N LEU A 92 13.79 16.46 -12.48
CA LEU A 92 13.36 17.71 -11.88
C LEU A 92 12.22 18.32 -12.71
N ASN A 93 11.18 18.85 -12.04
CA ASN A 93 10.11 19.56 -12.72
C ASN A 93 10.60 20.88 -13.31
N THR A 94 10.64 20.96 -14.65
CA THR A 94 10.98 22.17 -15.41
C THR A 94 9.81 22.61 -16.27
N GLU A 95 9.87 23.84 -16.81
CA GLU A 95 8.87 24.35 -17.76
C GLU A 95 8.83 23.55 -19.08
N THR A 96 9.90 22.82 -19.41
CA THR A 96 10.01 22.04 -20.65
C THR A 96 9.62 20.57 -20.47
N LEU A 97 9.64 20.05 -19.24
CA LEU A 97 9.40 18.64 -18.94
C LEU A 97 8.05 18.13 -19.48
N LEU A 98 6.97 18.90 -19.31
CA LEU A 98 5.65 18.50 -19.81
C LEU A 98 5.62 18.36 -21.34
N LYS A 99 6.38 19.19 -22.07
CA LYS A 99 6.50 19.06 -23.54
C LYS A 99 7.21 17.75 -23.90
N LYS A 100 8.18 17.32 -23.10
CA LYS A 100 8.89 16.04 -23.28
C LYS A 100 8.01 14.84 -22.99
N VAL A 101 7.17 14.93 -21.96
CA VAL A 101 6.13 13.93 -21.70
C VAL A 101 5.16 13.81 -22.88
N GLN A 102 4.72 14.93 -23.46
CA GLN A 102 3.86 14.91 -24.66
C GLN A 102 4.56 14.24 -25.84
N GLU A 103 5.82 14.59 -26.10
CA GLU A 103 6.67 13.98 -27.13
C GLU A 103 6.80 12.46 -26.92
N LEU A 104 6.98 12.01 -25.68
CA LEU A 104 7.01 10.60 -25.32
C LEU A 104 5.71 9.87 -25.69
N PHE A 105 4.54 10.39 -25.29
CA PHE A 105 3.25 9.77 -25.61
C PHE A 105 2.96 9.70 -27.11
N LEU A 106 3.35 10.72 -27.88
CA LEU A 106 3.20 10.72 -29.34
C LEU A 106 4.04 9.62 -30.00
N ASN A 107 5.22 9.33 -29.47
CA ASN A 107 6.12 8.31 -30.01
C ASN A 107 5.73 6.86 -29.62
N ILE A 108 4.82 6.69 -28.64
CA ILE A 108 4.44 5.38 -28.11
C ILE A 108 3.26 4.74 -28.86
N GLY A 109 2.41 5.53 -29.53
CA GLY A 109 1.10 5.09 -30.04
C GLY A 109 1.10 3.87 -30.99
N SER A 110 2.26 3.44 -31.51
CA SER A 110 2.40 2.27 -32.38
C SER A 110 3.01 1.03 -31.71
N LYS A 111 3.57 1.16 -30.50
CA LYS A 111 4.26 0.07 -29.80
C LYS A 111 3.27 -0.73 -28.96
N LYS A 112 3.28 -2.05 -29.11
CA LYS A 112 2.50 -2.98 -28.29
C LYS A 112 3.28 -3.38 -27.04
N GLU A 113 2.57 -3.79 -25.99
CA GLU A 113 3.13 -4.37 -24.76
C GLU A 113 4.10 -3.45 -23.98
N ILE A 114 3.80 -2.15 -23.93
CA ILE A 114 4.54 -1.21 -23.10
C ILE A 114 3.94 -1.15 -21.70
N PHE A 115 4.79 -1.37 -20.70
CA PHE A 115 4.55 -0.85 -19.36
C PHE A 115 5.14 0.56 -19.26
N LEU A 116 4.28 1.55 -19.03
CA LEU A 116 4.64 2.94 -18.79
C LEU A 116 3.76 3.52 -17.69
N ASN A 117 4.38 4.12 -16.69
CA ASN A 117 3.74 4.97 -15.71
C ASN A 117 4.45 6.33 -15.66
N LEU A 118 3.66 7.37 -15.45
CA LEU A 118 4.14 8.72 -15.19
C LEU A 118 3.51 9.19 -13.89
N SER A 119 4.33 9.70 -12.98
CA SER A 119 3.88 10.31 -11.74
C SER A 119 4.54 11.65 -11.56
N GLN A 120 3.74 12.70 -11.43
CA GLN A 120 4.22 14.06 -11.24
C GLN A 120 4.02 14.45 -9.78
N GLY A 121 5.13 14.65 -9.06
CA GLY A 121 5.14 15.28 -7.74
C GLY A 121 5.25 16.81 -7.84
N VAL A 122 5.42 17.46 -6.68
CA VAL A 122 5.58 18.92 -6.61
C VAL A 122 6.92 19.35 -7.24
N SER A 123 8.01 18.68 -6.89
CA SER A 123 9.37 19.07 -7.31
C SER A 123 9.94 18.21 -8.43
N GLU A 124 9.51 16.97 -8.53
CA GLU A 124 10.07 15.97 -9.45
C GLU A 124 8.95 15.18 -10.11
N SER A 125 9.23 14.62 -11.28
CA SER A 125 8.38 13.65 -11.95
C SER A 125 9.14 12.37 -12.23
N THR A 126 8.47 11.25 -12.04
CA THR A 126 9.00 9.92 -12.26
C THR A 126 8.35 9.29 -13.49
N ILE A 127 9.18 8.69 -14.33
CA ILE A 127 8.78 7.86 -15.46
C ILE A 127 9.24 6.45 -15.17
N ILE A 128 8.31 5.51 -15.07
CA ILE A 128 8.60 4.08 -14.97
C ILE A 128 8.28 3.46 -16.32
N ALA A 129 9.25 2.82 -16.95
CA ALA A 129 9.06 2.27 -18.29
C ALA A 129 9.73 0.91 -18.47
N SER A 130 9.20 0.16 -19.43
CA SER A 130 9.84 -1.07 -19.93
C SER A 130 11.20 -0.74 -20.56
N GLY A 131 12.19 -1.62 -20.39
CA GLY A 131 13.55 -1.40 -20.87
C GLY A 131 13.66 -1.21 -22.39
N ASN A 132 12.67 -1.68 -23.16
CA ASN A 132 12.57 -1.42 -24.61
C ASN A 132 12.26 0.05 -24.97
N MET A 133 12.09 0.93 -23.97
CA MET A 133 11.90 2.38 -24.12
C MET A 133 13.10 3.21 -23.66
N GLU A 134 14.16 2.56 -23.14
CA GLU A 134 15.30 3.26 -22.56
C GLU A 134 15.94 4.24 -23.54
N LYS A 135 16.16 3.82 -24.79
CA LYS A 135 16.78 4.66 -25.82
C LYS A 135 15.92 5.87 -26.15
N GLU A 136 14.62 5.69 -26.27
CA GLU A 136 13.67 6.76 -26.55
C GLU A 136 13.59 7.76 -25.40
N ILE A 137 13.50 7.28 -24.15
CA ILE A 137 13.48 8.14 -22.96
C ILE A 137 14.78 8.94 -22.87
N ALA A 138 15.93 8.28 -23.00
CA ALA A 138 17.22 8.98 -22.97
C ALA A 138 17.33 10.08 -24.04
N GLN A 139 16.80 9.84 -25.25
CA GLN A 139 16.83 10.82 -26.33
C GLN A 139 15.88 12.00 -26.13
N ILE A 140 14.64 11.74 -25.70
CA ILE A 140 13.60 12.76 -25.53
C ILE A 140 13.93 13.69 -24.36
N PHE A 141 14.43 13.13 -23.27
CA PHE A 141 14.69 13.84 -22.02
C PHE A 141 16.16 14.25 -21.84
N LYS A 142 17.00 14.15 -22.88
CA LYS A 142 18.45 14.46 -22.83
C LYS A 142 18.82 15.86 -22.30
N ASN A 143 17.91 16.82 -22.39
CA ASN A 143 18.11 18.20 -21.95
C ASN A 143 17.42 18.49 -20.60
N GLU A 144 16.71 17.52 -20.04
CA GLU A 144 16.08 17.62 -18.72
C GLU A 144 17.08 17.19 -17.64
N THR A 145 16.86 17.64 -16.40
CA THR A 145 17.74 17.29 -15.28
C THR A 145 17.29 15.97 -14.66
N LEU A 146 17.98 14.88 -14.98
CA LEU A 146 17.78 13.58 -14.36
C LEU A 146 18.35 13.59 -12.94
N THR A 147 17.50 13.39 -11.94
CA THR A 147 17.88 13.36 -10.52
C THR A 147 18.18 11.95 -10.03
N ALA A 148 17.46 10.94 -10.53
CA ALA A 148 17.71 9.54 -10.24
C ALA A 148 17.37 8.63 -11.43
N LYS A 149 18.12 7.54 -11.56
CA LYS A 149 17.79 6.41 -12.45
C LYS A 149 17.93 5.11 -11.66
N LEU A 150 16.87 4.33 -11.61
CA LEU A 150 16.88 2.99 -11.02
C LEU A 150 16.64 1.95 -12.10
N GLU A 151 17.58 1.03 -12.23
CA GLU A 151 17.55 -0.05 -13.21
C GLU A 151 17.36 -1.41 -12.52
N ASN A 152 17.16 -2.45 -13.35
CA ASN A 152 16.95 -3.83 -12.90
C ASN A 152 15.76 -3.93 -11.93
N LEU A 153 14.65 -3.32 -12.32
CA LEU A 153 13.39 -3.39 -11.58
C LEU A 153 12.44 -4.40 -12.23
N SER A 154 11.55 -4.92 -11.40
CA SER A 154 10.43 -5.76 -11.80
C SER A 154 9.16 -5.29 -11.09
N SER A 155 8.01 -5.47 -11.70
CA SER A 155 6.72 -5.10 -11.13
C SER A 155 5.79 -6.30 -10.95
N ILE A 156 5.00 -6.26 -9.89
CA ILE A 156 3.82 -7.10 -9.71
C ILE A 156 2.60 -6.19 -9.80
N SER A 157 1.83 -6.32 -10.88
CA SER A 157 0.57 -5.63 -11.09
C SER A 157 -0.58 -6.53 -10.63
N ILE A 158 -1.49 -5.99 -9.83
CA ILE A 158 -2.59 -6.71 -9.20
C ILE A 158 -3.88 -5.98 -9.53
N LYS A 159 -4.86 -6.68 -10.09
CA LYS A 159 -6.20 -6.14 -10.26
C LYS A 159 -6.94 -6.11 -8.92
N LEU A 160 -7.44 -4.93 -8.58
CA LEU A 160 -8.16 -4.63 -7.35
C LEU A 160 -9.67 -4.54 -7.62
N PRO A 161 -10.53 -5.02 -6.71
CA PRO A 161 -11.96 -4.74 -6.73
C PRO A 161 -12.24 -3.23 -6.63
N GLU A 162 -13.32 -2.75 -7.24
CA GLU A 162 -13.68 -1.32 -7.22
C GLU A 162 -13.93 -0.80 -5.79
N GLU A 163 -14.42 -1.65 -4.90
CA GLU A 163 -14.68 -1.32 -3.50
C GLU A 163 -13.40 -1.01 -2.70
N THR A 164 -12.22 -1.26 -3.29
CA THR A 164 -10.91 -0.95 -2.68
C THR A 164 -10.75 0.52 -2.36
N VAL A 165 -11.30 1.42 -3.19
CA VAL A 165 -11.17 2.88 -3.03
C VAL A 165 -11.80 3.38 -1.74
N ASP A 166 -12.92 2.77 -1.33
CA ASP A 166 -13.67 3.18 -0.14
C ASP A 166 -13.39 2.29 1.08
N ASN A 167 -12.36 1.42 1.01
CA ASN A 167 -12.04 0.46 2.07
C ASN A 167 -10.75 0.81 2.83
N PRO A 168 -10.84 1.43 4.02
CA PRO A 168 -9.67 1.73 4.84
C PRO A 168 -8.86 0.48 5.18
N GLY A 169 -7.55 0.57 4.94
CA GLY A 169 -6.61 -0.52 5.21
C GLY A 169 -6.40 -1.49 4.05
N ALA A 170 -7.01 -1.24 2.89
CA ALA A 170 -6.81 -2.07 1.71
C ALA A 170 -5.34 -2.17 1.28
N TYR A 171 -4.70 -1.04 1.01
CA TYR A 171 -3.27 -1.04 0.69
C TYR A 171 -2.40 -1.53 1.84
N TYR A 172 -2.76 -1.22 3.09
CA TYR A 172 -2.05 -1.78 4.26
C TYR A 172 -2.06 -3.31 4.24
N SER A 173 -3.18 -3.94 3.88
CA SER A 173 -3.29 -5.41 3.84
C SER A 173 -2.34 -6.07 2.84
N ILE A 174 -2.01 -5.36 1.75
CA ILE A 174 -1.06 -5.80 0.73
C ILE A 174 0.38 -5.47 1.15
N LEU A 175 0.65 -4.20 1.48
CA LEU A 175 2.00 -3.72 1.76
C LEU A 175 2.61 -4.35 3.02
N LYS A 176 1.78 -4.68 4.02
CA LYS A 176 2.25 -5.36 5.24
C LYS A 176 2.89 -6.72 4.94
N LEU A 177 2.42 -7.43 3.92
CA LEU A 177 2.93 -8.77 3.58
C LEU A 177 4.43 -8.73 3.27
N PHE A 178 4.83 -7.74 2.46
CA PHE A 178 6.22 -7.54 2.08
C PHE A 178 7.06 -7.02 3.25
N ALA A 179 6.50 -6.11 4.06
CA ALA A 179 7.18 -5.58 5.23
C ALA A 179 7.50 -6.67 6.27
N LEU A 180 6.56 -7.60 6.52
CA LEU A 180 6.77 -8.72 7.45
C LEU A 180 7.87 -9.68 7.02
N GLU A 181 8.08 -9.80 5.71
CA GLU A 181 9.10 -10.68 5.11
C GLU A 181 10.42 -9.93 4.81
N GLY A 182 10.51 -8.66 5.25
CA GLY A 182 11.69 -7.82 5.04
C GLY A 182 11.99 -7.56 3.55
N ILE A 183 10.96 -7.54 2.70
CA ILE A 183 11.08 -7.27 1.27
C ILE A 183 10.90 -5.78 1.04
N ASN A 184 11.92 -5.13 0.47
CA ASN A 184 11.86 -3.70 0.18
C ASN A 184 11.10 -3.44 -1.12
N MET A 185 10.05 -2.63 -1.04
CA MET A 185 9.38 -2.08 -2.21
C MET A 185 10.08 -0.79 -2.64
N VAL A 186 10.42 -0.70 -3.92
CA VAL A 186 11.07 0.49 -4.51
C VAL A 186 10.04 1.59 -4.70
N GLU A 187 8.92 1.25 -5.32
CA GLU A 187 7.84 2.19 -5.64
C GLU A 187 6.50 1.46 -5.75
N MET A 188 5.39 2.20 -5.64
CA MET A 188 4.05 1.69 -5.89
C MET A 188 3.29 2.71 -6.73
N VAL A 189 2.64 2.25 -7.80
CA VAL A 189 1.77 3.06 -8.64
C VAL A 189 0.39 2.43 -8.69
N SER A 190 -0.68 3.24 -8.58
CA SER A 190 -2.05 2.74 -8.59
C SER A 190 -2.95 3.52 -9.53
N THR A 191 -3.88 2.81 -10.16
CA THR A 191 -5.06 3.37 -10.81
C THR A 191 -6.32 2.95 -10.02
N TYR A 192 -7.52 3.22 -10.55
CA TYR A 192 -8.78 2.92 -9.86
C TYR A 192 -8.93 1.44 -9.45
N THR A 193 -8.49 0.51 -10.30
CA THR A 193 -8.68 -0.95 -10.13
C THR A 193 -7.41 -1.75 -10.35
N GLU A 194 -6.24 -1.11 -10.31
CA GLU A 194 -4.96 -1.79 -10.44
C GLU A 194 -3.93 -1.13 -9.53
N VAL A 195 -3.11 -1.95 -8.88
CA VAL A 195 -1.87 -1.51 -8.25
C VAL A 195 -0.70 -2.24 -8.87
N SER A 196 0.36 -1.51 -9.21
CA SER A 196 1.65 -2.04 -9.62
C SER A 196 2.67 -1.75 -8.52
N LEU A 197 3.23 -2.82 -7.96
CA LEU A 197 4.27 -2.77 -6.93
C LEU A 197 5.62 -3.03 -7.58
N ILE A 198 6.59 -2.14 -7.38
CA ILE A 198 7.89 -2.19 -8.03
C ILE A 198 8.95 -2.64 -7.02
N PHE A 199 9.75 -3.62 -7.43
CA PHE A 199 10.81 -4.23 -6.62
C PHE A 199 12.11 -4.26 -7.40
N ARG A 200 13.22 -4.48 -6.69
CA ARG A 200 14.46 -4.92 -7.35
C ARG A 200 14.22 -6.31 -7.96
N ALA A 201 14.83 -6.57 -9.11
CA ALA A 201 14.71 -7.86 -9.79
C ALA A 201 15.11 -9.05 -8.89
N ALA A 202 16.05 -8.85 -7.96
CA ALA A 202 16.47 -9.88 -7.00
C ALA A 202 15.39 -10.29 -5.97
N ASP A 203 14.40 -9.43 -5.73
CA ASP A 203 13.36 -9.66 -4.71
C ASP A 203 12.03 -10.16 -5.32
N ILE A 204 11.91 -10.19 -6.66
CA ILE A 204 10.63 -10.44 -7.33
C ILE A 204 10.04 -11.82 -7.04
N ASP A 205 10.89 -12.86 -7.01
CA ASP A 205 10.43 -14.23 -6.76
C ASP A 205 9.92 -14.40 -5.33
N ARG A 206 10.61 -13.76 -4.36
CA ARG A 206 10.18 -13.73 -2.96
C ARG A 206 8.87 -12.96 -2.83
N ALA A 207 8.77 -11.78 -3.44
CA ALA A 207 7.56 -10.97 -3.42
C ALA A 207 6.35 -11.71 -4.01
N PHE A 208 6.53 -12.35 -5.16
CA PHE A 208 5.47 -13.15 -5.80
C PHE A 208 5.04 -14.34 -4.93
N SER A 209 5.99 -15.03 -4.28
CA SER A 209 5.71 -16.15 -3.39
C SER A 209 4.89 -15.72 -2.16
N VAL A 210 5.25 -14.58 -1.56
CA VAL A 210 4.53 -14.00 -0.41
C VAL A 210 3.09 -13.66 -0.77
N LEU A 211 2.88 -13.01 -1.92
CA LEU A 211 1.56 -12.67 -2.40
C LEU A 211 0.72 -13.92 -2.68
N THR A 212 1.29 -14.90 -3.39
CA THR A 212 0.64 -16.17 -3.73
C THR A 212 0.16 -16.92 -2.48
N LYS A 213 1.02 -17.03 -1.47
CA LYS A 213 0.66 -17.67 -0.19
C LYS A 213 -0.52 -16.96 0.46
N ALA A 214 -0.49 -15.62 0.49
CA ALA A 214 -1.51 -14.82 1.13
C ALA A 214 -2.87 -14.85 0.41
N THR A 215 -2.91 -15.16 -0.89
CA THR A 215 -4.17 -15.36 -1.64
C THR A 215 -4.78 -16.75 -1.45
N MET A 216 -4.01 -17.73 -0.95
CA MET A 216 -4.48 -19.11 -0.74
C MET A 216 -5.01 -19.39 0.67
N GLU A 217 -4.79 -18.46 1.62
CA GLU A 217 -5.21 -18.54 3.03
C GLU A 217 -6.58 -17.88 3.30
#